data_AF-A0A960T8E4-F1
#
_entry.id   AF-A0A960T8E4-F1
#
_cell.length_a   1.000
_cell.length_b   1.000
_cell.length_c   1.000
_cell.angle_alpha   90.00
_cell.angle_beta   90.00
_cell.angle_gamma   90.00
#
_symmetry.space_group_name_H-M   'P 1'
#
loop_
_entity.id
_entity.type
_entity.pdbx_description
1 polymer ?
#
loop_
_entity_poly.entity_id
_entity_poly.type
_entity_poly.pdbx_seq_one_letter_code
_entity_poly.pdbx_strand_id
1 'polypeptide(L)' 'MGIETILLFVALLIGFYMAWNIGANDVANAIGTAVGSGALTLSRAVILAAILEFAGALLVGSHVSETV' A
#
# COMPACT_ATOMS: atom_id res chain seq x y z
N MET A 1 19.72 -0.77 24.13
CA MET A 1 18.42 -1.13 23.52
C MET A 1 18.06 -2.53 23.98
N GLY A 2 16.83 -2.73 24.47
CA GLY A 2 16.34 -4.08 24.77
C GLY A 2 16.10 -4.87 23.49
N ILE A 3 16.07 -6.21 23.60
CA ILE A 3 15.78 -7.10 22.48
C ILE A 3 14.38 -6.80 21.88
N GLU A 4 13.42 -6.43 22.71
CA GLU A 4 12.08 -6.01 22.32
C GLU A 4 12.10 -4.82 21.34
N THR A 5 12.91 -3.80 21.64
CA THR A 5 13.05 -2.63 20.77
C THR A 5 13.61 -3.02 19.41
N ILE A 6 14.60 -3.92 19.38
CA ILE A 6 15.20 -4.43 18.15
C ILE A 6 14.14 -5.18 17.33
N LEU A 7 13.37 -6.06 17.98
CA LEU A 7 12.31 -6.84 17.33
C LEU A 7 11.21 -5.94 16.76
N LEU A 8 10.80 -4.89 17.48
CA LEU A 8 9.83 -3.90 16.98
C LEU A 8 10.34 -3.19 15.72
N PHE A 9 11.61 -2.77 15.71
CA PHE A 9 12.19 -2.15 14.52
C PHE A 9 12.23 -3.10 13.32
N VAL A 10 12.60 -4.37 13.53
CA VAL A 10 12.61 -5.38 12.47
C VAL A 10 11.19 -5.63 11.96
N ALA A 11 10.21 -5.77 12.84
CA ALA A 11 8.81 -5.97 12.48
C ALA A 11 8.27 -4.79 11.64
N LEU A 12 8.59 -3.55 12.03
CA LEU A 12 8.21 -2.36 11.26
C LEU A 12 8.84 -2.33 9.87
N LEU A 13 10.13 -2.68 9.76
CA LEU A 13 10.82 -2.73 8.46
C LEU A 13 10.21 -3.78 7.53
N ILE A 14 9.92 -4.97 8.04
CA ILE A 14 9.29 -6.05 7.27
C ILE A 14 7.86 -5.65 6.90
N GLY A 15 7.08 -5.11 7.83
CA GLY A 15 5.72 -4.65 7.58
C GLY A 15 5.67 -3.56 6.50
N PHE A 16 6.59 -2.60 6.54
CA PHE A 16 6.71 -1.57 5.51
C PHE A 16 7.09 -2.15 4.15
N TYR A 17 8.02 -3.10 4.11
CA TYR A 17 8.39 -3.80 2.88
C TYR A 17 7.21 -4.57 2.28
N MET A 18 6.42 -5.25 3.11
CA MET A 18 5.21 -5.95 2.65
C MET A 18 4.17 -4.96 2.11
N ALA A 19 3.87 -3.89 2.84
CA ALA A 19 2.94 -2.86 2.41
C ALA A 19 3.33 -2.26 1.05
N TRP A 20 4.62 -2.04 0.82
CA TRP A 20 5.13 -1.56 -0.47
C TRP A 20 4.85 -2.53 -1.62
N ASN A 21 5.13 -3.83 -1.41
CA ASN A 21 4.92 -4.85 -2.44
C ASN A 21 3.44 -5.07 -2.75
N ILE A 22 2.59 -5.09 -1.71
CA ILE A 22 1.13 -5.23 -1.86
C ILE A 22 0.58 -4.02 -2.63
N GLY A 23 0.90 -2.81 -2.20
CA GLY A 23 0.43 -1.59 -2.87
C GLY A 23 0.83 -1.54 -4.34
N ALA A 24 2.07 -1.90 -4.68
CA ALA A 24 2.49 -1.93 -6.08
C ALA A 24 1.71 -2.95 -6.93
N ASN A 25 1.38 -4.12 -6.37
CA ASN A 25 0.59 -5.15 -7.06
C ASN A 25 -0.86 -4.69 -7.26
N ASP A 26 -1.47 -4.13 -6.22
CA ASP A 26 -2.87 -3.71 -6.22
C ASP A 26 -3.11 -2.54 -7.18
N VAL A 27 -2.22 -1.55 -7.19
CA VAL A 27 -2.29 -0.43 -8.14
C VAL A 27 -2.21 -0.92 -9.59
N ALA A 28 -1.36 -1.89 -9.89
CA ALA A 28 -1.25 -2.47 -11.23
C ALA A 28 -2.55 -3.20 -11.62
N ASN A 29 -3.15 -3.94 -10.69
CA ASN A 29 -4.41 -4.64 -10.92
C ASN A 29 -5.59 -3.68 -11.10
N ALA A 30 -5.64 -2.59 -10.32
CA ALA A 30 -6.74 -1.63 -10.33
C ALA A 30 -6.70 -0.66 -11.53
N ILE A 31 -5.50 -0.21 -11.94
CA ILE A 31 -5.35 0.89 -12.91
C ILE A 31 -4.62 0.46 -14.20
N GLY A 32 -4.19 -0.80 -14.30
CA GLY A 32 -3.46 -1.32 -15.46
C GLY A 32 -4.20 -1.18 -16.79
N THR A 33 -5.52 -1.39 -16.80
CA THR A 33 -6.36 -1.22 -18.00
C THR A 33 -6.55 0.25 -18.39
N ALA A 34 -6.71 1.14 -17.42
CA ALA A 34 -6.84 2.58 -17.64
C ALA A 34 -5.55 3.21 -18.19
N VAL A 35 -4.39 2.76 -17.68
CA VAL A 35 -3.09 3.18 -18.23
C VAL A 35 -2.83 2.52 -19.60
N GLY A 36 -3.08 1.21 -19.72
CA GLY A 36 -2.85 0.46 -20.95
C GLY A 36 -3.73 0.90 -22.14
N SER A 37 -4.93 1.42 -21.88
CA SER A 37 -5.81 2.01 -22.90
C SER A 37 -5.49 3.47 -23.26
N GLY A 38 -4.57 4.11 -22.53
CA GLY A 38 -4.23 5.52 -22.70
C GLY A 38 -5.23 6.50 -22.07
N ALA A 39 -6.23 6.03 -21.33
CA ALA A 39 -7.18 6.89 -20.62
C ALA A 39 -6.50 7.68 -19.49
N LEU A 40 -5.45 7.12 -18.88
CA LEU A 40 -4.67 7.77 -17.82
C LEU A 40 -3.17 7.61 -18.08
N THR A 41 -2.39 8.65 -17.81
CA THR A 41 -0.92 8.52 -17.85
C THR A 41 -0.41 7.83 -16.60
N LEU A 42 0.72 7.11 -16.70
CA LEU A 42 1.32 6.39 -15.57
C LEU A 42 1.54 7.29 -14.35
N SER A 43 2.06 8.51 -14.54
CA SER A 43 2.30 9.44 -13.44
C SER A 43 1.01 9.87 -12.72
N ARG A 44 -0.07 10.09 -13.48
CA ARG A 44 -1.38 10.44 -12.89
C ARG A 44 -2.00 9.25 -12.17
N ALA A 45 -1.86 8.05 -12.74
CA ALA A 45 -2.30 6.80 -12.11
C ALA A 45 -1.62 6.60 -10.75
N VAL A 46 -0.30 6.73 -10.68
CA VAL A 46 0.46 6.56 -9.42
C VAL A 46 0.02 7.57 -8.35
N ILE A 47 -0.13 8.86 -8.70
CA ILE A 47 -0.56 9.88 -7.73
C ILE A 47 -1.99 9.60 -7.24
N LEU A 48 -2.90 9.26 -8.16
CA LEU A 48 -4.28 8.94 -7.82
C LEU A 48 -4.34 7.71 -6.90
N ALA A 49 -3.61 6.66 -7.25
CA ALA A 49 -3.57 5.43 -6.47
C ALA A 49 -2.99 5.67 -5.08
N ALA A 50 -1.88 6.42 -4.98
CA ALA A 50 -1.28 6.75 -3.68
C ALA A 50 -2.27 7.47 -2.75
N ILE A 51 -3.08 8.39 -3.27
CA ILE A 51 -4.10 9.10 -2.48
C ILE A 51 -5.23 8.16 -2.09
N LEU A 52 -5.77 7.40 -3.05
CA LEU A 52 -6.95 6.56 -2.81
C LEU A 52 -6.66 5.33 -1.95
N GLU A 53 -5.55 4.62 -2.20
CA GLU A 53 -5.09 3.47 -1.39
C GLU A 53 -4.79 3.91 0.04
N PHE A 54 -4.06 5.03 0.20
CA PHE A 54 -3.78 5.57 1.53
C PHE A 54 -5.05 5.99 2.27
N ALA A 55 -5.98 6.66 1.58
CA ALA A 55 -7.27 7.02 2.16
C ALA A 55 -8.08 5.77 2.56
N GLY A 56 -8.12 4.73 1.72
CA GLY A 56 -8.79 3.47 2.04
C GLY A 56 -8.18 2.78 3.27
N ALA A 57 -6.85 2.70 3.32
CA ALA A 57 -6.13 2.14 4.46
C ALA A 57 -6.41 2.91 5.76
N LEU A 58 -6.43 4.25 5.73
CA LEU A 58 -6.71 5.09 6.89
C LEU A 58 -8.17 5.05 7.35
N LEU A 59 -9.12 5.08 6.42
CA LEU A 59 -10.54 5.26 6.73
C LEU A 59 -11.24 3.95 7.08
N VAL A 60 -10.82 2.83 6.46
CA VAL A 60 -11.55 1.55 6.55
C VAL A 60 -10.63 0.39 6.92
N GLY A 61 -9.31 0.52 6.80
CA GLY A 61 -8.35 -0.57 6.98
C GLY A 61 -8.34 -1.23 8.37
N SER A 62 -8.76 -0.52 9.43
CA SER A 62 -8.84 -1.08 10.78
C SER A 62 -9.85 -2.23 10.90
N HIS A 63 -10.99 -2.13 10.19
CA HIS A 63 -12.05 -3.17 10.24
C HIS A 63 -11.57 -4.53 9.77
N VAL A 64 -10.56 -4.56 8.89
CA VAL A 64 -9.92 -5.79 8.43
C VAL A 64 -8.76 -6.14 9.35
N SER A 65 -7.88 -5.19 9.64
CA SER A 65 -6.65 -5.43 10.41
C SER A 65 -6.91 -5.90 11.85
N GLU A 66 -8.04 -5.56 12.45
CA GLU A 66 -8.43 -6.04 13.77
C GLU A 66 -8.91 -7.50 13.77
N THR A 67 -9.18 -8.08 12.59
CA THR A 67 -9.67 -9.45 12.42
C THR A 67 -8.57 -10.46 12.05
N VAL A 68 -7.36 -10.01 11.74
CA VAL A 68 -6.19 -10.82 11.34
C VAL A 68 -4.97 -10.51 12.19
#